data_AF-A7S5S1-F1
#
_entry.id   AF-A7S5S1-F1
#
_cell.length_a   1.000
_cell.length_b   1.000
_cell.length_c   1.000
_cell.angle_alpha   90.00
_cell.angle_beta   90.00
_cell.angle_gamma   90.00
#
_symmetry.space_group_name_H-M   'P 1'
#
loop_
_entity.id
_entity.type
_entity.pdbx_description
1 polymer ?
#
loop_
_entity_poly.entity_id
_entity_poly.type
_entity_poly.pdbx_seq_one_letter_code
_entity_poly.pdbx_strand_id
1 'polypeptide(L)'
;MIKNSNKGSRTYDEDGYVKRAGCVCFRTELEKEVLLVSSSKHPDKWVVPAGGIEPGEEPKETAIREVQEEAGVKGKLGRCLGVFKNDNSRSKTWVFVLTVTEELEVWDEARNGRKRSWFPIEKARDILSSRPVQQMYVTQAINSR
;
A
#
# COMPACT_ATOMS: atom_id res chain seq x y z
N MET A 1 21.55 13.12 -11.37
CA MET A 1 20.37 13.04 -12.24
C MET A 1 19.15 13.38 -11.39
N ILE A 2 18.55 14.54 -11.64
CA ILE A 2 17.39 15.03 -10.90
C ILE A 2 16.18 14.23 -11.41
N LYS A 3 15.57 13.39 -10.57
CA LYS A 3 14.29 12.77 -10.91
C LYS A 3 13.26 13.90 -10.98
N ASN A 4 12.73 14.19 -12.17
CA ASN A 4 11.53 15.01 -12.32
C ASN A 4 10.41 14.32 -11.54
N SER A 5 10.07 14.85 -10.37
CA SER A 5 8.95 14.36 -9.57
C SER A 5 7.65 14.81 -10.21
N ASN A 6 7.15 14.02 -11.17
CA ASN A 6 5.80 14.15 -11.70
C ASN A 6 4.73 13.60 -10.73
N LYS A 7 5.03 13.57 -9.42
CA LYS A 7 4.08 13.32 -8.32
C LYS A 7 3.01 14.42 -8.34
N GLY A 8 2.01 14.29 -9.22
CA GLY A 8 1.03 15.35 -9.42
C GLY A 8 -0.18 15.00 -10.28
N SER A 9 -0.05 14.15 -11.30
CA SER A 9 -1.20 13.80 -12.15
C SER A 9 -1.94 12.59 -11.59
N ARG A 10 -2.98 12.84 -10.78
CA ARG A 10 -3.92 11.78 -10.39
C ARG A 10 -4.64 11.28 -11.63
N THR A 11 -4.68 9.96 -11.79
CA THR A 11 -5.56 9.33 -12.78
C THR A 11 -6.92 9.01 -12.15
N TYR A 12 -7.98 9.07 -12.96
CA TYR A 12 -9.35 8.81 -12.53
C TYR A 12 -9.96 7.70 -13.40
N ASP A 13 -10.98 7.01 -12.88
CA ASP A 13 -11.85 6.16 -13.69
C ASP A 13 -13.04 6.96 -14.26
N GLU A 14 -13.93 6.28 -14.98
CA GLU A 14 -15.13 6.87 -15.60
C GLU A 14 -16.11 7.47 -14.59
N ASP A 15 -16.12 6.99 -13.35
CA ASP A 15 -16.97 7.47 -12.25
C ASP A 15 -16.33 8.63 -11.47
N GLY A 16 -15.15 9.08 -11.89
CA GLY A 16 -14.37 10.13 -11.23
C GLY A 16 -13.71 9.69 -9.92
N TYR A 17 -13.45 8.40 -9.72
CA TYR A 17 -12.69 7.89 -8.58
C TYR A 17 -11.20 7.90 -8.91
N VAL A 18 -10.38 8.38 -7.96
CA VAL A 18 -8.92 8.31 -8.08
C VAL A 18 -8.48 6.85 -8.14
N LYS A 19 -7.72 6.50 -9.18
CA LYS A 19 -7.14 5.17 -9.33
C LYS A 19 -5.88 5.06 -8.47
N ARG A 20 -5.80 4.02 -7.64
CA ARG A 20 -4.70 3.79 -6.70
C ARG A 20 -4.21 2.35 -6.75
N ALA A 21 -2.96 2.09 -6.38
CA ALA A 21 -2.51 0.73 -6.15
C ALA A 21 -1.59 0.63 -4.94
N GLY A 22 -1.52 -0.57 -4.34
CA GLY A 22 -0.66 -0.85 -3.20
C GLY A 22 -0.64 -2.34 -2.86
N CYS A 23 0.05 -2.69 -1.77
CA CYS A 23 0.22 -4.08 -1.39
C CYS A 23 -0.03 -4.33 0.09
N VAL A 24 -0.60 -5.49 0.39
CA VAL A 24 -0.40 -6.14 1.70
C VAL A 24 0.97 -6.82 1.65
N CYS A 25 1.97 -6.19 2.27
CA CYS A 25 3.35 -6.66 2.27
C CYS A 25 3.57 -7.66 3.40
N PHE A 26 3.82 -8.93 3.08
CA PHE A 26 4.13 -9.98 4.04
C PHE A 26 5.64 -10.13 4.27
N ARG A 27 6.02 -10.45 5.51
CA ARG A 27 7.42 -10.74 5.84
C ARG A 27 7.91 -12.03 5.17
N THR A 28 7.04 -13.02 5.07
CA THR A 28 7.36 -14.35 4.52
C THR A 28 6.14 -14.92 3.79
N GLU A 29 6.34 -15.99 3.02
CA GLU A 29 5.26 -16.73 2.35
C GLU A 29 4.26 -17.39 3.32
N LEU A 30 4.56 -17.43 4.62
CA LEU A 30 3.60 -17.89 5.65
C LEU A 30 2.49 -16.86 5.93
N GLU A 31 2.62 -15.63 5.42
CA GLU A 31 1.64 -14.55 5.53
C GLU A 31 1.22 -14.18 6.98
N LYS A 32 2.07 -14.43 7.98
CA LYS A 32 1.72 -14.20 9.39
C LYS A 32 1.86 -12.75 9.86
N GLU A 33 2.75 -11.99 9.23
CA GLU A 33 3.06 -10.61 9.60
C GLU A 33 3.02 -9.70 8.38
N VAL A 34 2.40 -8.53 8.54
CA VAL A 34 2.28 -7.50 7.49
C VAL A 34 3.01 -6.24 7.88
N LEU A 35 3.56 -5.54 6.87
CA LEU A 35 4.15 -4.23 7.04
C LEU A 35 3.08 -3.15 6.87
N LEU A 36 2.99 -2.26 7.85
CA LEU A 36 2.22 -1.02 7.74
C LEU A 36 3.15 0.18 7.79
N VAL A 37 2.67 1.31 7.27
CA VAL A 37 3.34 2.61 7.34
C VAL A 37 2.50 3.62 8.10
N SER A 38 3.12 4.60 8.76
CA SER A 38 2.39 5.68 9.44
C SER A 38 1.61 6.51 8.43
N SER A 39 0.44 7.05 8.75
CA SER A 39 -0.32 7.89 7.81
C SER A 39 0.35 9.25 7.63
N SER A 40 0.47 9.72 6.39
CA SER A 40 0.98 11.08 6.10
C SER A 40 0.13 12.21 6.70
N LYS A 41 -1.18 11.98 6.90
CA LYS A 41 -2.09 12.97 7.52
C LYS A 41 -2.15 12.88 9.05
N HIS A 42 -1.93 11.70 9.60
CA HIS A 42 -2.07 11.39 11.03
C HIS A 42 -0.94 10.44 11.43
N PRO A 43 0.26 10.96 11.78
CA PRO A 43 1.46 10.13 12.01
C PRO A 43 1.33 9.09 13.13
N ASP A 44 0.33 9.23 14.00
CA ASP A 44 -0.06 8.30 15.06
C ASP A 44 -0.86 7.09 14.56
N LYS A 45 -1.39 7.14 13.33
CA LYS A 45 -2.19 6.08 12.72
C LYS A 45 -1.38 5.30 11.69
N TRP A 46 -1.74 4.04 11.49
CA TRP A 46 -1.11 3.16 10.50
C TRP A 46 -2.02 2.94 9.29
N VAL A 47 -1.41 2.68 8.13
CA VAL A 47 -2.06 2.40 6.85
C VAL A 47 -1.31 1.32 6.07
N VAL A 48 -2.02 0.65 5.18
CA VAL A 48 -1.41 -0.18 4.12
C VAL A 48 -0.75 0.75 3.09
N PRO A 49 0.52 0.52 2.69
CA PRO A 49 1.19 1.37 1.70
C PRO A 49 0.49 1.28 0.34
N ALA A 50 0.11 2.43 -0.19
CA ALA A 50 -0.61 2.55 -1.45
C ALA A 50 -0.66 4.01 -1.90
N GLY A 51 -0.60 4.27 -3.21
CA GLY A 51 -0.70 5.62 -3.76
C GLY A 51 -1.36 5.65 -5.14
N GLY A 52 -1.21 6.76 -5.84
CA GLY A 52 -1.94 7.04 -7.08
C GLY A 52 -1.29 6.34 -8.27
N ILE A 53 -2.11 5.81 -9.18
CA ILE A 53 -1.63 5.32 -10.47
C ILE A 53 -1.29 6.53 -11.34
N GLU A 54 -0.05 6.61 -11.82
CA GLU A 54 0.39 7.69 -12.72
C GLU A 54 0.00 7.39 -14.18
N PRO A 55 -0.08 8.42 -15.06
CA PRO A 55 -0.38 8.20 -16.47
C PRO A 55 0.61 7.24 -17.13
N GLY A 56 0.09 6.16 -17.71
CA GLY A 56 0.89 5.13 -18.38
C GLY A 56 1.39 4.01 -17.47
N GLU A 57 1.14 4.06 -16.16
CA GLU A 57 1.45 2.94 -15.25
C GLU A 57 0.32 1.90 -15.22
N GLU A 58 0.72 0.64 -15.21
CA GLU A 58 -0.16 -0.47 -14.83
C GLU A 58 -0.32 -0.53 -13.30
N PRO A 59 -1.47 -1.00 -12.76
CA PRO A 59 -1.68 -1.09 -11.31
C PRO A 59 -0.60 -1.87 -10.56
N LYS A 60 -0.01 -2.89 -11.19
CA LYS A 60 1.09 -3.68 -10.60
C LYS A 60 2.38 -2.87 -10.46
N GLU A 61 2.70 -2.04 -11.46
CA GLU A 61 3.88 -1.19 -11.47
C GLU A 61 3.76 -0.11 -10.39
N THR A 62 2.59 0.55 -10.33
CA THR A 62 2.25 1.50 -9.27
C THR A 62 2.37 0.84 -7.90
N ALA A 63 1.82 -0.37 -7.69
CA ALA A 63 1.88 -1.04 -6.40
C ALA A 63 3.33 -1.29 -5.94
N ILE A 64 4.21 -1.73 -6.85
CA ILE A 64 5.64 -1.95 -6.57
C ILE A 64 6.34 -0.62 -6.27
N ARG A 65 6.10 0.42 -7.06
CA ARG A 65 6.69 1.76 -6.84
C ARG A 65 6.28 2.32 -5.48
N GLU A 66 4.99 2.30 -5.16
CA GLU A 66 4.44 2.87 -3.93
C GLU A 66 4.95 2.16 -2.66
N VAL A 67 5.08 0.83 -2.66
CA VAL A 67 5.66 0.14 -1.50
C VAL A 67 7.14 0.47 -1.31
N GLN A 68 7.87 0.70 -2.40
CA GLN A 68 9.27 1.11 -2.33
C GLN A 68 9.39 2.56 -1.82
N GLU A 69 8.53 3.46 -2.28
CA GLU A 69 8.55 4.88 -1.90
C GLU A 69 8.02 5.14 -0.49
N GLU A 70 6.90 4.52 -0.09
CA GLU A 70 6.27 4.76 1.21
C GLU A 70 6.87 3.88 2.32
N ALA A 71 7.21 2.63 2.00
CA ALA A 71 7.63 1.61 2.96
C ALA A 71 9.12 1.23 2.86
N GLY A 72 9.81 1.60 1.77
CA GLY A 72 11.22 1.25 1.59
C GLY A 72 11.46 -0.25 1.49
N VAL A 73 10.54 -1.00 0.88
CA VAL A 73 10.70 -2.46 0.71
C VAL A 73 10.63 -2.87 -0.75
N LYS A 74 11.36 -3.93 -1.09
CA LYS A 74 11.21 -4.66 -2.36
C LYS A 74 10.78 -6.08 -2.07
N GLY A 75 10.17 -6.72 -3.06
CA GLY A 75 9.71 -8.09 -2.88
C GLY A 75 9.15 -8.71 -4.15
N LYS A 76 8.73 -9.96 -4.00
CA LYS A 76 8.04 -10.72 -5.04
C LYS A 76 6.56 -10.36 -5.01
N LEU A 77 6.09 -9.71 -6.06
CA LEU A 77 4.66 -9.43 -6.24
C LEU A 77 3.91 -10.75 -6.47
N GLY A 78 2.83 -10.94 -5.73
CA GLY A 78 2.00 -12.14 -5.75
C GLY A 78 0.62 -11.88 -6.35
N ARG A 79 -0.38 -12.56 -5.79
CA ARG A 79 -1.78 -12.51 -6.25
C ARG A 79 -2.39 -11.12 -6.10
N CYS A 80 -3.35 -10.81 -6.98
CA CYS A 80 -4.25 -9.67 -6.79
C CYS A 80 -5.33 -10.07 -5.78
N LEU A 81 -5.52 -9.25 -4.75
CA LEU A 81 -6.60 -9.42 -3.76
C LEU A 81 -7.93 -8.82 -4.27
N GLY A 82 -7.85 -7.87 -5.20
CA GLY A 82 -9.01 -7.26 -5.84
C GLY A 82 -8.90 -5.75 -5.93
N VAL A 83 -10.01 -5.13 -6.32
CA VAL A 83 -10.18 -3.67 -6.39
C VAL A 83 -11.15 -3.24 -5.29
N PHE A 84 -10.70 -2.33 -4.44
CA PHE A 84 -11.47 -1.88 -3.28
C PHE A 84 -11.88 -0.43 -3.45
N LYS A 85 -13.19 -0.21 -3.46
CA LYS A 85 -13.80 1.12 -3.58
C LYS A 85 -13.90 1.78 -2.21
N ASN A 86 -13.54 3.06 -2.14
CA ASN A 86 -13.73 3.91 -0.97
C ASN A 86 -14.46 5.18 -1.40
N ASP A 87 -15.74 5.28 -1.04
CA ASP A 87 -16.59 6.43 -1.38
C ASP A 87 -16.18 7.69 -0.60
N ASN A 88 -15.71 7.56 0.64
CA ASN A 88 -15.30 8.69 1.47
C ASN A 88 -14.09 9.43 0.89
N SER A 89 -13.13 8.70 0.30
CA SER A 89 -11.98 9.29 -0.37
C SER A 89 -12.13 9.39 -1.89
N ARG A 90 -13.28 8.99 -2.44
CA ARG A 90 -13.53 8.80 -3.88
C ARG A 90 -12.35 8.13 -4.59
N SER A 91 -11.96 6.94 -4.14
CA SER A 91 -10.86 6.17 -4.75
C SER A 91 -11.19 4.71 -4.97
N LYS A 92 -10.62 4.10 -6.02
CA LYS A 92 -10.58 2.64 -6.22
C LYS A 92 -9.13 2.17 -6.15
N THR A 93 -8.84 1.23 -5.26
CA THR A 93 -7.47 0.75 -5.00
C THR A 93 -7.31 -0.69 -5.46
N TRP A 94 -6.41 -0.94 -6.41
CA TRP A 94 -5.94 -2.29 -6.75
C TRP A 94 -4.96 -2.75 -5.67
N VAL A 95 -5.25 -3.87 -5.03
CA VAL A 95 -4.42 -4.37 -3.93
C VAL A 95 -3.83 -5.72 -4.29
N PHE A 96 -2.53 -5.85 -4.11
CA PHE A 96 -1.78 -7.09 -4.35
C PHE A 96 -1.19 -7.62 -3.04
N VAL A 97 -0.78 -8.88 -3.06
CA VAL A 97 0.14 -9.44 -2.08
C VAL A 97 1.57 -9.19 -2.53
N LEU A 98 2.47 -8.87 -1.60
CA LEU A 98 3.90 -8.82 -1.86
C LEU A 98 4.66 -9.51 -0.73
N THR A 99 5.49 -10.49 -1.08
CA THR A 99 6.42 -11.10 -0.10
C THR A 99 7.71 -10.31 -0.11
N VAL A 100 8.04 -9.64 1.00
CA VAL A 100 9.22 -8.79 1.12
C VAL A 100 10.48 -9.63 1.07
N THR A 101 11.42 -9.22 0.21
CA THR A 101 12.75 -9.84 0.07
C THR A 101 13.88 -8.91 0.51
N GLU A 102 13.62 -7.61 0.57
CA GLU A 102 14.61 -6.59 0.93
C GLU A 102 13.93 -5.44 1.68
N GLU A 103 14.52 -5.03 2.81
CA GLU A 103 14.16 -3.82 3.56
C GLU A 103 15.27 -2.78 3.40
N LEU A 104 14.98 -1.66 2.73
CA LEU A 104 15.92 -0.55 2.57
C LEU A 104 16.11 0.18 3.90
N GLU A 105 17.36 0.50 4.25
CA GLU A 105 17.68 1.29 5.45
C GLU A 105 17.20 2.74 5.31
N VAL A 106 17.39 3.33 4.12
CA VAL A 106 16.94 4.67 3.78
C VAL A 106 16.06 4.60 2.54
N TRP A 107 14.88 5.23 2.61
CA TRP A 107 13.95 5.33 1.50
C TRP A 107 13.33 6.73 1.42
N ASP A 108 12.55 6.97 0.38
CA ASP A 108 12.15 8.32 -0.01
C ASP A 108 11.29 9.01 1.08
N GLU A 109 10.21 8.36 1.53
CA GLU A 109 9.34 8.97 2.53
C GLU A 109 9.87 8.93 3.97
N ALA A 110 10.84 8.06 4.29
CA ALA A 110 11.53 8.10 5.59
C ALA A 110 12.15 9.46 5.87
N ARG A 111 12.66 10.13 4.82
CA ARG A 111 13.25 11.47 4.90
C ARG A 111 12.25 12.52 5.38
N ASN A 112 10.96 12.26 5.20
CA ASN A 112 9.85 13.10 5.64
C ASN A 112 9.21 12.59 6.95
N GLY A 113 9.86 11.67 7.66
CA GLY A 113 9.38 11.13 8.93
C GLY A 113 8.36 10.00 8.82
N ARG A 114 8.12 9.44 7.62
CA ARG A 114 7.27 8.25 7.45
C ARG A 114 7.91 7.06 8.18
N LYS A 115 7.14 6.41 9.04
CA LYS A 115 7.56 5.22 9.79
C LYS A 115 7.00 3.97 9.13
N ARG A 116 7.70 2.84 9.29
CA ARG A 116 7.20 1.50 8.95
C ARG A 116 7.29 0.58 10.16
N SER A 117 6.40 -0.38 10.28
CA SER A 117 6.48 -1.41 11.32
C SER A 117 5.77 -2.68 10.90
N TRP A 118 6.28 -3.81 11.37
CA TRP A 118 5.72 -5.12 11.16
C TRP A 118 4.72 -5.45 12.26
N PHE A 119 3.59 -6.02 11.87
CA PHE A 119 2.54 -6.43 12.79
C PHE A 119 2.05 -7.84 12.46
N PRO A 120 1.73 -8.67 13.47
CA PRO A 120 0.91 -9.86 13.24
C PRO A 120 -0.36 -9.49 12.47
N ILE A 121 -0.76 -10.31 11.49
CA ILE A 121 -1.84 -9.96 10.56
C ILE A 121 -3.17 -9.68 11.27
N GLU A 122 -3.49 -10.43 12.32
CA GLU A 122 -4.69 -10.21 13.14
C GLU A 122 -4.63 -8.84 13.84
N LYS A 123 -3.48 -8.47 14.42
CA LYS A 123 -3.26 -7.16 15.05
C LYS A 123 -3.34 -6.03 14.02
N ALA A 124 -2.83 -6.24 12.81
CA ALA A 124 -2.93 -5.26 11.73
C ALA A 124 -4.39 -5.02 11.33
N ARG A 125 -5.22 -6.07 11.27
CA ARG A 125 -6.67 -5.94 11.05
C ARG A 125 -7.30 -5.05 12.13
N ASP A 126 -6.93 -5.23 13.39
CA ASP A 126 -7.48 -4.43 14.50
C ASP A 126 -7.00 -2.97 14.47
N ILE A 127 -5.73 -2.73 14.18
CA ILE A 127 -5.15 -1.39 14.01
C ILE A 127 -5.86 -0.61 12.89
N LEU A 128 -6.27 -1.30 11.82
CA LEU A 128 -6.95 -0.71 10.68
C LEU A 128 -8.48 -0.57 10.88
N SER A 129 -9.02 -0.90 12.04
CA SER A 129 -10.48 -0.84 12.32
C SER A 129 -11.11 0.53 12.05
N SER A 130 -10.38 1.63 12.30
CA SER A 130 -10.85 2.99 11.96
C SER A 130 -10.76 3.33 10.46
N ARG A 131 -10.34 2.38 9.62
CA ARG A 131 -10.12 2.51 8.17
C ARG A 131 -10.70 1.25 7.48
N PRO A 132 -12.03 1.09 7.47
CA PRO A 132 -12.69 -0.17 7.13
C PRO A 132 -12.28 -0.71 5.75
N VAL A 133 -12.12 0.16 4.74
CA VAL A 133 -11.69 -0.29 3.41
C VAL A 133 -10.28 -0.90 3.43
N GLN A 134 -9.32 -0.32 4.17
CA GLN A 134 -7.98 -0.92 4.28
C GLN A 134 -7.99 -2.18 5.15
N GLN A 135 -8.85 -2.24 6.16
CA GLN A 135 -9.06 -3.46 6.94
C GLN A 135 -9.57 -4.61 6.06
N MET A 136 -10.39 -4.32 5.04
CA MET A 136 -10.83 -5.32 4.05
C MET A 136 -9.65 -5.89 3.24
N TYR A 137 -8.58 -5.13 2.99
CA TYR A 137 -7.41 -5.63 2.27
C TYR A 137 -6.78 -6.79 3.02
N VAL A 138 -6.54 -6.58 4.31
CA VAL A 138 -5.95 -7.56 5.22
C VAL A 138 -6.89 -8.74 5.43
N THR A 139 -8.20 -8.48 5.59
CA THR A 139 -9.21 -9.52 5.73
C THR A 139 -9.30 -10.41 4.48
N GLN A 140 -9.26 -9.81 3.28
CA GLN A 140 -9.23 -10.56 2.03
C GLN A 140 -7.94 -11.38 1.89
N ALA A 141 -6.80 -10.86 2.36
CA ALA A 141 -5.55 -11.60 2.35
C ALA A 141 -5.61 -12.84 3.26
N ILE A 142 -6.23 -12.73 4.45
CA ILE A 142 -6.47 -13.86 5.36
C ILE A 142 -7.34 -14.94 4.70
N ASN A 143 -8.45 -14.52 4.07
CA ASN A 143 -9.47 -15.43 3.55
C ASN A 143 -9.10 -16.10 2.22
N SER A 144 -8.06 -15.61 1.53
CA SER A 144 -7.64 -16.09 0.20
C SER A 144 -6.36 -16.93 0.21
N ARG A 145 -6.05 -17.53 1.37
CA ARG A 145 -4.94 -18.47 1.53
C ARG A 145 -5.29 -19.87 1.03
#